data_AF-A0A7S0JF80-F1
#
_entry.id   AF-A0A7S0JF80-F1
#
_cell.length_a   1.000
_cell.length_b   1.000
_cell.length_c   1.000
_cell.angle_alpha   90.00
_cell.angle_beta   90.00
_cell.angle_gamma   90.00
#
_symmetry.space_group_name_H-M   'P 1'
#
loop_
_entity.id
_entity.type
_entity.pdbx_description
1 polymer ?
#
loop_
_entity_poly.entity_id
_entity_poly.type
_entity_poly.pdbx_seq_one_letter_code
_entity_poly.pdbx_strand_id
1 'polypeptide(L)'
;YTIENCHWGDCTDSDDSSCPTHEWCPFNWYRTSGDINSGSLSWYSNLQTTIRFQDYAAPLSVPGCWAYPDMLEVGRVDAPAPGAFYTWNRAHFGAWCIVSAPLILGLELTDAKLLPILDVVTNEEAIRVNQLWDGHPGLLVEEVAAP
;
A
#
# COMPACT_ATOMS: atom_id res chain seq x y z
N TYR A 1 20.97 -1.24 5.94
CA TYR A 1 20.32 -1.53 4.66
C TYR A 1 18.83 -1.67 4.92
N THR A 2 17.97 -1.13 4.07
CA THR A 2 16.52 -1.40 4.09
C THR A 2 16.24 -2.60 3.20
N ILE A 3 15.60 -3.64 3.74
CA ILE A 3 15.36 -4.90 3.03
C ILE A 3 13.87 -5.21 3.02
N GLU A 4 13.38 -5.64 1.85
CA GLU A 4 12.04 -6.14 1.64
C GLU A 4 11.95 -7.64 1.88
N ASN A 5 10.95 -8.09 2.66
CA ASN A 5 10.47 -9.46 2.57
C ASN A 5 9.46 -9.57 1.41
N CYS A 6 9.84 -10.25 0.34
CA CYS A 6 9.00 -10.41 -0.86
C CYS A 6 8.50 -11.84 -1.04
N HIS A 7 7.72 -12.34 -0.08
CA HIS A 7 7.11 -13.67 -0.11
C HIS A 7 5.59 -13.64 -0.37
N TRP A 8 5.12 -12.61 -1.09
CA TRP A 8 3.72 -12.44 -1.53
C TRP A 8 2.66 -12.44 -0.42
N GLY A 9 3.06 -12.15 0.83
CA GLY A 9 2.18 -12.27 1.98
C GLY A 9 1.86 -13.71 2.38
N ASP A 10 2.56 -14.68 1.81
CA ASP A 10 2.54 -16.04 2.34
C ASP A 10 3.22 -16.03 3.71
N CYS A 11 2.53 -16.61 4.69
CA CYS A 11 2.98 -16.70 6.06
C CYS A 11 3.15 -18.17 6.38
N THR A 12 4.36 -18.65 6.21
CA THR A 12 4.73 -20.04 6.46
C THR A 12 5.48 -20.15 7.78
N ASP A 13 5.71 -21.39 8.23
CA ASP A 13 6.54 -21.68 9.39
C ASP A 13 8.06 -21.67 9.07
N SER A 14 8.48 -21.20 7.87
CA SER A 14 9.89 -21.13 7.48
C SER A 14 10.51 -19.76 7.80
N ASP A 15 11.77 -19.76 8.24
CA ASP A 15 12.51 -18.56 8.68
C ASP A 15 12.61 -17.45 7.60
N ASP A 16 12.44 -17.79 6.33
CA ASP A 16 12.48 -16.87 5.19
C ASP A 16 11.13 -16.21 4.86
N SER A 17 10.00 -16.80 5.29
CA SER A 17 8.64 -16.29 4.99
C SER A 17 7.69 -16.30 6.19
N SER A 18 8.21 -16.09 7.40
CA SER A 18 7.35 -15.93 8.56
C SER A 18 6.56 -14.61 8.53
N CYS A 19 5.35 -14.63 9.09
CA CYS A 19 4.51 -13.46 9.31
C CYS A 19 5.11 -12.57 10.41
N PRO A 20 4.99 -11.23 10.35
CA PRO A 20 5.37 -10.37 11.45
C PRO A 20 4.65 -10.76 12.74
N THR A 21 5.33 -10.59 13.87
CA THR A 21 4.76 -10.70 15.22
C THR A 21 5.08 -9.41 15.97
N HIS A 22 4.53 -9.23 17.17
CA HIS A 22 4.88 -8.07 18.01
C HIS A 22 6.37 -8.05 18.41
N GLU A 23 7.07 -9.17 18.29
CA GLU A 23 8.46 -9.36 18.72
C GLU A 23 9.43 -9.45 17.52
N TRP A 24 8.91 -9.63 16.31
CA TRP A 24 9.72 -9.90 15.12
C TRP A 24 9.13 -9.28 13.86
N CYS A 25 10.01 -8.71 13.04
CA CYS A 25 9.67 -8.25 11.71
C CYS A 25 10.40 -9.05 10.63
N PRO A 26 9.72 -9.46 9.54
CA PRO A 26 10.35 -9.92 8.32
C PRO A 26 11.04 -8.73 7.62
N PHE A 27 12.26 -8.40 8.06
CA PHE A 27 13.07 -7.25 7.59
C PHE A 27 12.49 -5.87 7.95
N ASN A 28 12.46 -4.92 7.02
CA ASN A 28 12.00 -3.54 7.28
C ASN A 28 10.57 -3.28 6.80
N TRP A 29 10.15 -4.04 5.79
CA TRP A 29 8.79 -4.09 5.30
C TRP A 29 8.57 -5.44 4.63
N TYR A 30 7.32 -5.88 4.59
CA TYR A 30 6.95 -7.21 4.16
C TYR A 30 5.74 -7.16 3.25
N ARG A 31 5.79 -7.94 2.17
CA ARG A 31 4.67 -8.05 1.24
C ARG A 31 3.46 -8.62 1.96
N THR A 32 2.30 -8.01 1.76
CA THR A 32 1.04 -8.53 2.30
C THR A 32 0.22 -9.31 1.28
N SER A 33 0.59 -9.20 0.00
CA SER A 33 -0.10 -9.74 -1.17
C SER A 33 0.89 -10.17 -2.25
N GLY A 34 0.39 -10.92 -3.24
CA GLY A 34 1.03 -11.09 -4.54
C GLY A 34 1.11 -9.79 -5.34
N ASP A 35 1.64 -9.89 -6.56
CA ASP A 35 1.99 -8.72 -7.35
C ASP A 35 0.77 -7.90 -7.76
N ILE A 36 0.86 -6.59 -7.54
CA ILE A 36 -0.10 -5.63 -8.07
C ILE A 36 0.08 -5.52 -9.59
N ASN A 37 -1.01 -5.19 -10.28
CA ASN A 37 -0.98 -4.87 -11.70
C ASN A 37 -1.92 -3.69 -12.02
N SER A 38 -1.90 -3.24 -13.27
CA SER A 38 -2.71 -2.13 -13.76
C SER A 38 -4.22 -2.38 -13.79
N GLY A 39 -4.70 -3.56 -13.42
CA GLY A 39 -6.13 -3.86 -13.37
C GLY A 39 -6.90 -2.95 -12.39
N SER A 40 -8.12 -2.57 -12.77
CA SER A 40 -8.94 -1.59 -12.04
C SER A 40 -9.21 -1.92 -10.57
N LEU A 41 -9.15 -3.20 -10.17
CA LEU A 41 -9.34 -3.67 -8.80
C LEU A 41 -8.07 -4.25 -8.14
N SER A 42 -6.95 -4.35 -8.85
CA SER A 42 -5.74 -4.99 -8.29
C SER A 42 -5.21 -4.24 -7.06
N TRP A 43 -5.19 -2.91 -7.12
CA TRP A 43 -4.81 -2.06 -5.98
C TRP A 43 -5.71 -2.29 -4.76
N TYR A 44 -7.02 -2.40 -4.99
CA TYR A 44 -7.99 -2.61 -3.93
C TYR A 44 -7.81 -3.98 -3.30
N SER A 45 -7.70 -5.04 -4.11
CA SER A 45 -7.43 -6.40 -3.62
C SER A 45 -6.16 -6.48 -2.78
N ASN A 46 -5.08 -5.83 -3.20
CA ASN A 46 -3.84 -5.80 -2.44
C ASN A 46 -3.99 -4.98 -1.14
N LEU A 47 -4.65 -3.82 -1.19
CA LEU A 47 -4.95 -3.03 0.00
C LEU A 47 -5.68 -3.84 1.07
N GLN A 48 -6.68 -4.64 0.69
CA GLN A 48 -7.43 -5.47 1.63
C GLN A 48 -6.54 -6.45 2.41
N THR A 49 -5.44 -6.93 1.82
CA THR A 49 -4.51 -7.85 2.52
C THR A 49 -3.79 -7.21 3.70
N THR A 50 -3.77 -5.88 3.79
CA THR A 50 -3.15 -5.15 4.90
C THR A 50 -3.96 -5.21 6.19
N ILE A 51 -5.28 -5.47 6.11
CA ILE A 51 -6.23 -5.40 7.23
C ILE A 51 -5.80 -6.29 8.40
N ARG A 52 -5.29 -7.50 8.12
CA ARG A 52 -4.83 -8.44 9.16
C ARG A 52 -3.64 -7.95 10.00
N PHE A 53 -3.00 -6.84 9.61
CA PHE A 53 -1.87 -6.23 10.30
C PHE A 53 -2.20 -4.88 10.96
N GLN A 54 -3.47 -4.48 10.94
CA GLN A 54 -3.96 -3.18 11.39
C GLN A 54 -4.86 -3.31 12.63
N ASP A 55 -4.58 -4.29 13.49
CA ASP A 55 -5.30 -4.40 14.77
C ASP A 55 -5.23 -3.06 15.52
N TYR A 56 -6.37 -2.61 16.02
CA TYR A 56 -6.52 -1.28 16.62
C TYR A 56 -5.60 -1.06 17.82
N ALA A 57 -5.42 -2.09 18.66
CA ALA A 57 -4.65 -1.98 19.89
C ALA A 57 -3.18 -2.35 19.68
N ALA A 58 -2.89 -3.27 18.78
CA ALA A 58 -1.57 -3.85 18.59
C ALA A 58 -1.28 -4.15 17.11
N PRO A 59 -1.13 -3.11 16.26
CA PRO A 59 -0.85 -3.30 14.84
C PRO A 59 0.53 -3.94 14.64
N LEU A 60 0.69 -4.65 13.51
CA LEU A 60 1.94 -5.28 13.11
C LEU A 60 2.66 -4.48 12.01
N SER A 61 1.96 -3.55 11.36
CA SER A 61 2.57 -2.51 10.53
C SER A 61 2.95 -1.32 11.41
N VAL A 62 4.25 -1.17 11.71
CA VAL A 62 4.79 -0.20 12.68
C VAL A 62 6.13 0.37 12.19
N PRO A 63 6.68 1.43 12.82
CA PRO A 63 7.98 1.99 12.45
C PRO A 63 9.09 0.93 12.41
N GLY A 64 9.66 0.75 11.22
CA GLY A 64 10.69 -0.25 10.95
C GLY A 64 10.17 -1.63 10.57
N CYS A 65 8.85 -1.83 10.48
CA CYS A 65 8.18 -3.05 10.05
C CYS A 65 6.86 -2.72 9.31
N TRP A 66 6.93 -2.39 8.02
CA TRP A 66 5.75 -1.91 7.29
C TRP A 66 5.06 -2.99 6.47
N ALA A 67 3.74 -3.08 6.60
CA ALA A 67 2.90 -3.83 5.66
C ALA A 67 2.99 -3.20 4.27
N TYR A 68 3.41 -3.98 3.26
CA TYR A 68 3.61 -3.51 1.90
C TYR A 68 2.69 -4.23 0.91
N PRO A 69 1.57 -3.62 0.47
CA PRO A 69 0.66 -4.17 -0.53
C PRO A 69 1.18 -4.05 -1.98
N ASP A 70 2.51 -3.99 -2.16
CA ASP A 70 3.23 -3.81 -3.43
C ASP A 70 3.23 -2.36 -3.98
N MET A 71 3.92 -2.15 -5.11
CA MET A 71 4.22 -0.85 -5.70
C MET A 71 2.97 -0.05 -6.14
N LEU A 72 3.16 1.24 -6.41
CA LEU A 72 2.11 2.12 -6.89
C LEU A 72 1.92 1.97 -8.41
N GLU A 73 0.78 1.41 -8.82
CA GLU A 73 0.23 1.50 -10.19
C GLU A 73 -0.45 2.85 -10.52
N VAL A 74 -0.13 3.91 -9.76
CA VAL A 74 -0.63 5.27 -10.03
C VAL A 74 -0.14 5.71 -11.43
N GLY A 75 -1.01 6.33 -12.23
CA GLY A 75 -0.79 6.66 -13.63
C GLY A 75 -0.88 5.46 -14.58
N ARG A 76 -0.95 4.23 -14.09
CA ARG A 76 -0.85 3.00 -14.90
C ARG A 76 -2.15 2.20 -15.02
N VAL A 77 -3.24 2.61 -14.39
CA VAL A 77 -4.54 1.90 -14.49
C VAL A 77 -4.96 1.65 -15.95
N ASP A 78 -5.26 0.40 -16.25
CA ASP A 78 -5.72 -0.05 -17.56
C ASP A 78 -7.23 0.09 -17.67
N ALA A 79 -7.68 0.58 -18.82
CA ALA A 79 -9.09 0.80 -19.18
C ALA A 79 -9.98 1.29 -18.00
N PRO A 80 -9.63 2.39 -17.30
CA PRO A 80 -10.48 2.91 -16.24
C PRO A 80 -11.86 3.29 -16.79
N ALA A 81 -12.90 3.20 -15.95
CA ALA A 81 -14.22 3.68 -16.32
C ALA A 81 -14.14 5.14 -16.83
N PRO A 82 -15.00 5.56 -17.77
CA PRO A 82 -14.97 6.91 -18.31
C PRO A 82 -14.98 7.98 -17.21
N GLY A 83 -13.98 8.85 -17.21
CA GLY A 83 -13.81 9.90 -16.20
C GLY A 83 -13.25 9.45 -14.84
N ALA A 84 -12.92 8.16 -14.67
CA ALA A 84 -12.47 7.63 -13.38
C ALA A 84 -10.94 7.65 -13.19
N PHE A 85 -10.15 7.97 -14.22
CA PHE A 85 -8.68 7.91 -14.16
C PHE A 85 -8.12 8.71 -12.97
N TYR A 86 -8.49 9.99 -12.82
CA TYR A 86 -7.97 10.82 -11.74
C TYR A 86 -8.42 10.31 -10.36
N THR A 87 -9.71 9.99 -10.21
CA THR A 87 -10.27 9.51 -8.94
C THR A 87 -9.69 8.16 -8.51
N TRP A 88 -9.44 7.26 -9.46
CA TRP A 88 -8.80 5.97 -9.20
C TRP A 88 -7.38 6.18 -8.67
N ASN A 89 -6.59 7.03 -9.34
CA ASN A 89 -5.21 7.33 -8.97
C ASN A 89 -5.12 8.01 -7.59
N ARG A 90 -6.02 8.96 -7.32
CA ARG A 90 -6.11 9.63 -6.02
C ARG A 90 -6.49 8.65 -4.90
N ALA A 91 -7.43 7.73 -5.16
CA ALA A 91 -7.83 6.72 -4.18
C ALA A 91 -6.70 5.72 -3.89
N HIS A 92 -6.04 5.23 -4.94
CA HIS A 92 -4.91 4.31 -4.82
C HIS A 92 -3.75 4.91 -4.00
N PHE A 93 -3.26 6.09 -4.41
CA PHE A 93 -2.19 6.78 -3.69
C PHE A 93 -2.57 7.11 -2.25
N GLY A 94 -3.79 7.64 -2.06
CA GLY A 94 -4.29 8.00 -0.73
C GLY A 94 -4.40 6.79 0.20
N ALA A 95 -4.83 5.64 -0.29
CA ALA A 95 -4.92 4.42 0.50
C ALA A 95 -3.53 3.93 0.98
N TRP A 96 -2.52 3.96 0.11
CA TRP A 96 -1.13 3.64 0.50
C TRP A 96 -0.60 4.61 1.55
N CYS A 97 -0.95 5.90 1.43
CA CYS A 97 -0.59 6.89 2.44
C CYS A 97 -1.25 6.58 3.79
N ILE A 98 -2.55 6.26 3.78
CA ILE A 98 -3.34 5.97 4.98
C ILE A 98 -2.81 4.78 5.73
N VAL A 99 -2.38 3.70 5.06
CA VAL A 99 -1.92 2.44 5.69
C VAL A 99 -0.42 2.42 5.99
N SER A 100 0.25 3.57 5.85
CA SER A 100 1.71 3.73 6.06
C SER A 100 2.55 2.77 5.20
N ALA A 101 2.07 2.42 4.01
CA ALA A 101 2.81 1.56 3.09
C ALA A 101 4.00 2.29 2.44
N PRO A 102 5.08 1.57 2.07
CA PRO A 102 6.11 2.13 1.20
C PRO A 102 5.53 2.73 -0.10
N LEU A 103 5.90 3.98 -0.41
CA LEU A 103 5.44 4.73 -1.58
C LEU A 103 6.41 4.56 -2.76
N ILE A 104 6.42 3.38 -3.38
CA ILE A 104 7.32 3.06 -4.50
C ILE A 104 6.56 3.26 -5.82
N LEU A 105 6.97 4.23 -6.64
CA LEU A 105 6.36 4.45 -7.96
C LEU A 105 6.68 3.30 -8.91
N GLY A 106 5.65 2.66 -9.47
CA GLY A 106 5.80 1.60 -10.47
C GLY A 106 5.94 2.10 -11.90
N LEU A 107 5.91 3.42 -12.15
CA LEU A 107 5.93 4.02 -13.49
C LEU A 107 7.30 4.61 -13.86
N GLU A 108 7.58 4.71 -15.16
CA GLU A 108 8.74 5.44 -15.64
C GLU A 108 8.50 6.95 -15.52
N LEU A 109 9.42 7.69 -14.90
CA LEU A 109 9.25 9.13 -14.64
C LEU A 109 9.13 9.99 -15.91
N THR A 110 9.46 9.42 -17.07
CA THR A 110 9.34 10.06 -18.39
C THR A 110 7.99 9.76 -19.07
N ASP A 111 7.16 8.89 -18.50
CA ASP A 111 5.86 8.50 -19.08
C ASP A 111 4.91 9.70 -19.06
N ALA A 112 4.29 9.98 -20.22
CA ALA A 112 3.29 11.02 -20.37
C ALA A 112 2.08 10.83 -19.43
N LYS A 113 1.84 9.60 -18.95
CA LYS A 113 0.80 9.29 -17.95
C LYS A 113 1.06 9.86 -16.56
N LEU A 114 2.28 10.31 -16.25
CA LEU A 114 2.62 10.95 -14.97
C LEU A 114 2.02 12.36 -14.87
N LEU A 115 2.03 13.14 -15.96
CA LEU A 115 1.62 14.55 -15.94
C LEU A 115 0.20 14.79 -15.38
N PRO A 116 -0.83 13.99 -15.75
CA PRO A 116 -2.19 14.23 -15.26
C PRO A 116 -2.42 13.82 -13.80
N ILE A 117 -1.43 13.20 -13.13
CA ILE A 117 -1.52 12.75 -11.73
C ILE A 117 -0.34 13.23 -10.88
N LEU A 118 0.47 14.16 -11.39
CA LEU A 118 1.64 14.65 -10.68
C LEU A 118 1.23 15.25 -9.33
N ASP A 119 0.14 16.01 -9.30
CA ASP A 119 -0.46 16.58 -8.10
C ASP A 119 -0.89 15.53 -7.06
N VAL A 120 -1.20 14.31 -7.50
CA VAL A 120 -1.51 13.18 -6.61
C VAL A 120 -0.24 12.66 -5.96
N VAL A 121 0.77 12.29 -6.75
CA VAL A 121 2.00 11.64 -6.24
C VAL A 121 2.95 12.62 -5.55
N THR A 122 2.77 13.93 -5.74
CA THR A 122 3.51 14.98 -5.04
C THR A 122 2.66 15.69 -3.97
N ASN A 123 1.53 15.11 -3.56
CA ASN A 123 0.67 15.74 -2.55
C ASN A 123 1.36 15.72 -1.18
N GLU A 124 1.92 16.85 -0.76
CA GLU A 124 2.68 16.96 0.49
C GLU A 124 1.87 16.59 1.74
N GLU A 125 0.57 16.92 1.77
CA GLU A 125 -0.30 16.59 2.91
C GLU A 125 -0.54 15.07 3.01
N ALA A 126 -0.78 14.40 1.88
CA ALA A 126 -0.95 12.95 1.87
C ALA A 126 0.36 12.21 2.21
N ILE A 127 1.48 12.68 1.65
CA ILE A 127 2.81 12.15 2.00
C ILE A 127 3.09 12.36 3.49
N ARG A 128 2.69 13.50 4.05
CA ARG A 128 2.86 13.79 5.47
C ARG A 128 2.09 12.80 6.36
N VAL A 129 0.87 12.41 5.97
CA VAL A 129 0.13 11.33 6.65
C VAL A 129 0.94 10.03 6.66
N ASN A 130 1.52 9.64 5.53
CA ASN A 130 2.33 8.43 5.41
C ASN A 130 3.63 8.49 6.26
N GLN A 131 4.26 9.66 6.36
CA GLN A 131 5.60 9.81 6.95
C GLN A 131 5.61 10.14 8.44
N LEU A 132 4.52 10.68 9.01
CA LEU A 132 4.54 11.21 10.38
C LEU A 132 4.29 10.19 11.50
N TRP A 133 3.93 8.94 11.20
CA TRP A 133 3.55 7.89 12.17
C TRP A 133 2.91 8.44 13.46
N ASP A 134 1.57 8.49 13.50
CA ASP A 134 0.82 9.01 14.64
C ASP A 134 0.37 7.90 15.63
N GLY A 135 1.18 6.86 15.77
CA GLY A 135 0.91 5.75 16.70
C GLY A 135 0.11 4.57 16.13
N HIS A 136 -0.38 4.66 14.89
CA HIS A 136 -1.09 3.58 14.21
C HIS A 136 -0.86 3.65 12.69
N PRO A 137 -0.77 2.53 11.95
CA PRO A 137 -0.52 2.56 10.51
C PRO A 137 -1.68 3.11 9.69
N GLY A 138 -2.89 3.11 10.26
CA GLY A 138 -4.19 3.28 9.60
C GLY A 138 -4.99 1.97 9.65
N LEU A 139 -6.31 2.02 9.88
CA LEU A 139 -7.18 0.83 9.86
C LEU A 139 -8.45 1.05 9.04
N LEU A 140 -8.98 -0.03 8.50
CA LEU A 140 -10.37 -0.09 8.03
C LEU A 140 -11.31 -0.08 9.24
N VAL A 141 -12.14 0.95 9.37
CA VAL A 141 -13.08 1.11 10.50
C VAL A 141 -14.43 0.43 10.22
N GLU A 142 -14.89 0.45 8.97
CA GLU A 142 -16.20 -0.07 8.57
C GLU A 142 -16.19 -0.49 7.09
N GLU A 143 -16.78 -1.64 6.79
CA GLU A 143 -17.14 -2.01 5.42
C GLU A 143 -18.58 -1.57 5.14
N VAL A 144 -18.72 -0.46 4.41
CA VAL A 144 -20.03 0.01 3.99
C VAL A 144 -20.40 -0.69 2.69
N ALA A 145 -21.42 -1.54 2.72
CA ALA A 145 -21.98 -2.12 1.50
C ALA A 145 -22.47 -1.00 0.58
N ALA A 146 -22.17 -1.11 -0.73
CA ALA A 146 -22.73 -0.20 -1.71
C ALA A 146 -24.28 -0.25 -1.63
N PRO A 147 -24.96 0.90 -1.72
CA PRO A 147 -26.42 0.95 -1.69
C PRO A 147 -27.07 0.18 -2.85
#